data_AF-A0A1F4W1B3-F1
#
_entry.id   AF-A0A1F4W1B3-F1
#
_cell.length_a   1.000
_cell.length_b   1.000
_cell.length_c   1.000
_cell.angle_alpha   90.00
_cell.angle_beta   90.00
_cell.angle_gamma   90.00
#
_symmetry.space_group_name_H-M   'P 1'
#
loop_
_entity.id
_entity.type
_entity.pdbx_description
1 polymer ?
#
loop_
_entity_poly.entity_id
_entity_poly.type
_entity_poly.pdbx_seq_one_letter_code
_entity_poly.pdbx_strand_id
1 'polypeptide(L)'
;MPLAKKIKLITITVLLSLVTIGLVKNSFMLLQSKKRLDDIRAEVTKLNNKKSELEAEIAYKQTPEYIEEKARNDLNMIKPGEKVYVYTGYSDDQVFSSNQEEYRSFAIKGVHGDVAGSSAGRDAPLYMWYRLFFSF
;
A
#
# COMPACT_ATOMS: atom_id res chain seq x y z
N MET A 1 52.56 42.13 9.76
CA MET A 1 51.92 40.92 10.35
C MET A 1 50.48 40.68 9.82
N PRO A 2 50.28 40.29 8.54
CA PRO A 2 48.94 39.90 8.04
C PRO A 2 48.66 38.39 8.08
N LEU A 3 49.69 37.53 8.11
CA LEU A 3 49.55 36.06 8.04
C LEU A 3 48.83 35.47 9.25
N ALA A 4 49.15 35.88 10.47
CA ALA A 4 48.49 35.39 11.69
C ALA A 4 47.00 35.75 11.75
N LYS A 5 46.61 36.92 11.20
CA LYS A 5 45.19 37.32 11.11
C LYS A 5 44.42 36.44 10.12
N LYS A 6 45.01 36.12 8.97
CA LYS A 6 44.40 35.23 7.97
C LYS A 6 44.24 33.80 8.50
N ILE A 7 45.26 33.29 9.19
CA ILE A 7 45.20 31.96 9.82
C ILE A 7 44.09 31.91 10.86
N LYS A 8 44.02 32.90 11.77
CA LYS A 8 42.95 32.98 12.79
C LYS A 8 41.55 33.01 12.17
N LEU A 9 41.39 33.73 11.05
CA LEU A 9 40.12 33.81 10.32
C LEU A 9 39.75 32.45 9.69
N ILE A 10 40.71 31.76 9.06
CA ILE A 10 40.50 30.42 8.50
C ILE A 10 40.13 29.42 9.61
N THR A 11 40.81 29.45 10.75
CA THR A 11 40.49 28.55 11.88
C THR A 11 39.07 28.78 12.41
N ILE A 12 38.64 30.03 12.52
CA ILE A 12 37.27 30.37 12.96
C ILE A 12 36.23 29.88 11.94
N THR A 13 36.46 30.09 10.65
CA THR A 13 35.52 29.65 9.60
C THR A 13 35.40 28.13 9.54
N VAL A 14 36.50 27.40 9.70
CA VAL A 14 36.51 25.92 9.73
C VAL A 14 35.81 25.40 10.99
N LEU A 15 36.03 26.04 12.15
CA LEU A 15 35.33 25.68 13.38
C LEU A 15 33.81 25.89 13.24
N LEU A 16 33.41 27.02 12.64
CA LEU A 16 32.00 27.37 12.44
C LEU A 16 31.32 26.41 11.46
N SER A 17 32.00 26.01 10.38
CA SER A 17 31.46 25.05 9.42
C SER A 17 31.25 23.66 10.04
N LEU A 18 32.20 23.18 10.85
CA LEU A 18 32.08 21.91 11.59
C LEU A 18 30.85 21.89 12.52
N VAL A 19 30.62 22.97 13.26
CA VAL A 19 29.44 23.12 14.13
C VAL A 19 28.14 23.11 13.32
N THR A 20 28.14 23.79 12.18
CA THR A 20 26.96 23.88 11.30
C THR A 20 26.58 22.51 10.74
N ILE A 21 27.57 21.71 10.31
CA ILE A 21 27.34 20.36 9.77
C ILE A 21 26.76 19.43 10.84
N GLY A 22 27.22 19.54 12.10
CA GLY A 22 26.69 18.74 13.22
C GLY A 22 25.22 19.05 13.52
N LEU A 23 24.84 20.33 13.52
CA LEU A 23 23.47 20.79 13.78
C LEU A 23 22.48 20.37 12.68
N VAL A 24 22.91 20.43 11.42
CA VAL A 24 22.08 20.03 10.27
C VAL A 24 21.76 18.54 10.30
N LYS A 25 22.76 17.68 10.60
CA LYS A 25 22.55 16.23 10.72
C LYS A 25 21.55 15.88 11.83
N ASN A 26 21.68 16.52 12.99
CA ASN A 26 20.79 16.28 14.14
C ASN A 26 19.34 16.72 13.85
N SER A 27 19.17 17.84 13.17
CA SER A 27 17.85 18.36 12.78
C SER A 27 17.12 17.45 11.79
N PHE A 28 17.84 16.85 10.83
CA PHE A 28 17.25 15.91 9.87
C PHE A 28 16.76 14.61 10.52
N MET A 29 17.46 14.11 11.56
CA MET A 29 17.07 12.88 12.26
C MET A 29 15.76 13.05 13.07
N LEU A 30 15.53 14.25 13.61
CA LEU A 30 14.30 14.60 14.32
C LEU A 30 13.09 14.69 13.37
N LEU A 31 13.28 15.24 12.17
CA LEU A 31 12.24 15.31 11.13
C LEU A 31 11.83 13.91 10.64
N GLN A 32 12.80 13.01 10.44
CA GLN A 32 12.51 11.64 10.01
C GLN A 32 11.78 10.83 11.09
N SER A 33 12.10 11.07 12.37
CA SER A 33 11.44 10.43 13.51
C SER A 33 9.99 10.89 13.68
N LYS A 34 9.72 12.18 13.48
CA LYS A 34 8.34 12.72 13.50
C LYS A 34 7.49 12.14 12.39
N LYS A 35 8.04 12.06 11.16
CA LYS A 35 7.32 11.47 10.02
C LYS A 35 6.92 10.02 10.29
N ARG A 36 7.82 9.21 10.83
CA ARG A 36 7.52 7.81 11.21
C ARG A 36 6.41 7.71 12.25
N LEU A 37 6.40 8.60 13.25
CA LEU A 37 5.33 8.63 14.25
C LEU A 37 3.98 9.02 13.64
N ASP A 38 3.96 10.00 12.75
CA ASP A 38 2.75 10.45 12.07
C ASP A 38 2.20 9.37 11.13
N ASP A 39 3.08 8.69 10.37
CA ASP A 39 2.72 7.58 9.48
C ASP A 39 2.11 6.41 10.28
N ILE A 40 2.74 6.00 11.39
CA ILE A 40 2.22 4.94 12.27
C ILE A 40 0.86 5.33 12.88
N ARG A 41 0.70 6.59 13.32
CA ARG A 41 -0.58 7.08 13.87
C ARG A 41 -1.68 7.09 12.82
N ALA A 42 -1.36 7.51 11.60
CA ALA A 42 -2.29 7.49 10.48
C ALA A 42 -2.72 6.06 10.15
N GLU A 43 -1.78 5.11 10.16
CA GLU A 43 -2.05 3.70 9.92
C GLU A 43 -2.95 3.10 11.02
N VAL A 44 -2.65 3.34 12.29
CA VAL A 44 -3.48 2.90 13.43
C VAL A 44 -4.90 3.46 13.30
N THR A 45 -5.03 4.74 12.95
CA THR A 45 -6.35 5.37 12.77
C THR A 45 -7.12 4.73 11.63
N LYS A 46 -6.46 4.49 10.48
CA LYS A 46 -7.04 3.80 9.32
C LYS A 46 -7.49 2.38 9.67
N LEU A 47 -6.68 1.63 10.41
CA LEU A 47 -7.00 0.26 10.82
C LEU A 47 -8.17 0.23 11.80
N ASN A 48 -8.21 1.15 12.77
CA ASN A 48 -9.33 1.24 13.71
C ASN A 48 -10.65 1.59 13.00
N ASN A 49 -10.63 2.51 12.04
CA ASN A 49 -11.82 2.85 11.26
C ASN A 49 -12.32 1.63 10.46
N LYS A 50 -11.42 0.91 9.78
CA LYS A 50 -11.76 -0.33 9.06
C LYS A 50 -12.32 -1.40 9.99
N LYS A 51 -11.73 -1.56 11.18
CA LYS A 51 -12.22 -2.50 12.17
C LYS A 51 -13.66 -2.16 12.59
N SER A 52 -13.92 -0.88 12.90
CA SER A 52 -15.26 -0.42 13.28
C SER A 52 -16.29 -0.62 12.16
N GLU A 53 -15.90 -0.38 10.90
CA GLU A 53 -16.75 -0.60 9.72
C GLU A 53 -17.11 -2.09 9.56
N LEU A 54 -16.11 -2.96 9.66
CA LEU A 54 -16.30 -4.41 9.58
C LEU A 54 -17.15 -4.94 10.75
N GLU A 55 -16.95 -4.42 11.96
CA GLU A 55 -17.77 -4.77 13.12
C GLU A 55 -19.24 -4.36 12.92
N ALA A 56 -19.50 -3.18 12.34
CA ALA A 56 -20.84 -2.74 12.00
C ALA A 56 -21.48 -3.62 10.92
N GLU A 57 -20.71 -4.02 9.89
CA GLU A 57 -21.20 -4.92 8.85
C GLU A 57 -21.52 -6.31 9.42
N ILE A 58 -20.65 -6.85 10.27
CA ILE A 58 -20.91 -8.14 10.96
C ILE A 58 -22.17 -8.04 11.81
N ALA A 59 -22.33 -6.97 12.60
CA ALA A 59 -23.51 -6.76 13.41
C ALA A 59 -24.79 -6.72 12.56
N TYR A 60 -24.76 -6.03 11.41
CA TYR A 60 -25.88 -6.02 10.46
C TYR A 60 -26.16 -7.41 9.90
N LYS A 61 -25.13 -8.17 9.49
CA LYS A 61 -25.31 -9.54 8.97
C LYS A 61 -25.85 -10.53 10.01
N GLN A 62 -25.71 -10.23 11.30
CA GLN A 62 -26.27 -11.03 12.40
C GLN A 62 -27.73 -10.68 12.72
N THR A 63 -28.28 -9.62 12.12
CA THR A 63 -29.68 -9.25 12.32
C THR A 63 -30.63 -10.31 11.74
N PRO A 64 -31.81 -10.52 12.36
CA PRO A 64 -32.79 -11.48 11.87
C PRO A 64 -33.28 -11.13 10.46
N GLU A 65 -33.37 -9.85 10.12
CA GLU A 65 -33.77 -9.37 8.80
C GLU A 65 -32.79 -9.78 7.71
N TYR A 66 -31.48 -9.61 7.93
CA TYR A 66 -30.47 -10.05 6.99
C TYR A 66 -30.46 -11.58 6.84
N ILE A 67 -30.61 -12.31 7.95
CA ILE A 67 -30.66 -13.77 7.93
C ILE A 67 -31.89 -14.26 7.14
N GLU A 68 -33.06 -13.65 7.35
CA GLU A 68 -34.28 -13.97 6.60
C GLU A 68 -34.12 -13.67 5.11
N GLU A 69 -33.60 -12.49 4.77
CA GLU A 69 -33.36 -12.09 3.38
C GLU A 69 -32.36 -13.04 2.70
N LYS A 70 -31.26 -13.36 3.38
CA LYS A 70 -30.25 -14.29 2.89
C LYS A 70 -30.83 -15.70 2.69
N ALA A 71 -31.58 -16.22 3.65
CA ALA A 71 -32.24 -17.52 3.54
C ALA A 71 -33.28 -17.53 2.41
N ARG A 72 -34.06 -16.46 2.25
CA ARG A 72 -35.05 -16.30 1.18
C ARG A 72 -34.38 -16.34 -0.19
N ASN A 73 -33.29 -15.59 -0.35
CA ASN A 73 -32.52 -15.55 -1.60
C ASN A 73 -31.86 -16.89 -1.91
N ASP A 74 -31.28 -17.57 -0.91
CA ASP A 74 -30.61 -18.87 -1.09
C ASP A 74 -31.61 -20.02 -1.37
N LEU A 75 -32.86 -19.88 -0.93
CA LEU A 75 -33.95 -20.84 -1.17
C LEU A 75 -34.86 -20.44 -2.35
N ASN A 76 -34.53 -19.38 -3.09
CA ASN A 76 -35.34 -18.82 -4.17
C ASN A 76 -36.82 -18.58 -3.77
N MET A 77 -37.05 -18.17 -2.52
CA MET A 77 -38.37 -17.85 -1.99
C MET A 77 -38.71 -16.36 -2.23
N ILE A 78 -39.99 -16.01 -2.26
CA ILE A 78 -40.46 -14.62 -2.50
C ILE A 78 -41.42 -14.23 -1.38
N LYS A 79 -41.22 -13.05 -0.77
CA LYS A 79 -42.12 -12.55 0.28
C LYS A 79 -43.43 -12.04 -0.36
N PRO A 80 -44.61 -12.26 0.25
CA PRO A 80 -45.86 -11.72 -0.28
C PRO A 80 -45.78 -10.20 -0.49
N GLY A 81 -46.03 -9.75 -1.73
CA GLY A 81 -45.94 -8.34 -2.13
C GLY A 81 -44.61 -7.91 -2.78
N GLU A 82 -43.61 -8.78 -2.83
CA GLU A 82 -42.34 -8.55 -3.52
C GLU A 82 -42.49 -8.77 -5.04
N LYS A 83 -41.98 -7.83 -5.86
CA LYS A 83 -41.99 -7.93 -7.34
C LYS A 83 -40.64 -8.41 -7.83
N VAL A 84 -40.61 -9.57 -8.48
CA VAL A 84 -39.40 -10.10 -9.13
C VAL A 84 -39.27 -9.50 -10.52
N TYR A 85 -38.12 -8.89 -10.81
CA TYR A 85 -37.79 -8.39 -12.13
C TYR A 85 -36.84 -9.37 -12.81
N VAL A 86 -37.26 -9.91 -13.96
CA VAL A 86 -36.38 -10.67 -14.85
C VAL A 86 -35.95 -9.73 -15.97
N TYR A 87 -34.65 -9.46 -16.07
CA TYR A 87 -34.11 -8.70 -17.18
C TYR A 87 -34.03 -9.59 -18.42
N THR A 88 -35.04 -9.52 -19.29
CA THR A 88 -35.03 -10.18 -20.60
C THR A 88 -34.38 -9.25 -21.63
N GLY A 89 -33.10 -8.97 -21.46
CA GLY A 89 -32.25 -8.52 -22.56
C GLY A 89 -31.59 -9.77 -23.13
N TYR A 90 -31.66 -9.94 -24.45
CA TYR A 90 -31.20 -11.10 -25.24
C TYR A 90 -32.27 -12.16 -25.50
N SER A 91 -32.81 -12.06 -26.72
CA SER A 91 -33.40 -13.17 -27.46
C SER A 91 -32.49 -14.38 -27.36
N ASP A 92 -33.14 -15.49 -27.02
CA ASP A 92 -32.69 -16.87 -27.19
C ASP A 92 -31.80 -17.00 -28.43
N ASP A 93 -30.51 -17.31 -28.21
CA ASP A 93 -29.51 -17.89 -29.11
C ASP A 93 -28.11 -17.54 -28.54
N GLN A 94 -27.23 -18.53 -28.35
CA GLN A 94 -25.89 -18.46 -27.71
C GLN A 94 -25.85 -18.82 -26.20
N VAL A 95 -26.21 -20.08 -25.93
CA VAL A 95 -25.44 -21.05 -25.13
C VAL A 95 -24.23 -20.49 -24.35
N PHE A 96 -24.39 -20.46 -23.02
CA PHE A 96 -23.40 -20.82 -21.99
C PHE A 96 -21.97 -21.11 -22.48
N SER A 97 -21.06 -20.14 -22.44
CA SER A 97 -19.59 -20.35 -22.37
C SER A 97 -18.85 -19.03 -22.19
N SER A 98 -19.01 -18.34 -21.06
CA SER A 98 -18.18 -17.15 -20.77
C SER A 98 -18.16 -16.76 -19.30
N ASN A 99 -17.98 -17.71 -18.38
CA ASN A 99 -17.73 -17.37 -16.96
C ASN A 99 -16.82 -18.37 -16.24
N GLN A 100 -15.86 -18.98 -16.97
CA GLN A 100 -14.81 -19.81 -16.35
C GLN A 100 -13.43 -19.14 -16.31
N GLU A 101 -13.24 -17.99 -16.98
CA GLU A 101 -11.91 -17.35 -17.05
C GLU A 101 -11.69 -16.27 -15.99
N GLU A 102 -12.75 -15.66 -15.45
CA GLU A 102 -12.61 -14.55 -14.48
C GLU A 102 -12.17 -15.03 -13.08
N TYR A 103 -12.49 -16.27 -12.70
CA TYR A 103 -12.09 -16.86 -11.41
C TYR A 103 -10.66 -17.41 -11.36
N ARG A 104 -9.96 -17.55 -12.51
CA ARG A 104 -8.55 -17.97 -12.51
C ARG A 104 -7.58 -16.82 -12.21
N SER A 105 -8.02 -15.57 -12.35
CA SER A 105 -7.17 -14.39 -12.16
C SER A 105 -6.92 -14.02 -10.68
N PHE A 106 -7.66 -14.63 -9.75
CA PHE A 106 -7.49 -14.43 -8.30
C PHE A 106 -6.55 -15.46 -7.63
N ALA A 107 -6.03 -16.44 -8.38
CA ALA A 107 -4.99 -17.33 -7.90
C ALA A 107 -3.63 -16.92 -8.50
N ILE A 108 -2.73 -16.49 -7.61
CA ILE A 108 -1.30 -16.20 -7.84
C ILE A 108 -0.98 -14.76 -8.28
N LYS A 109 -1.23 -13.81 -7.38
CA LYS A 109 -0.46 -12.56 -7.30
C LYS A 109 0.61 -12.65 -6.19
N GLY A 110 1.41 -13.72 -6.24
CA GLY A 110 2.45 -13.99 -5.22
C GLY A 110 3.48 -15.07 -5.54
N VAL A 111 3.42 -15.73 -6.70
CA VAL A 111 4.39 -16.79 -7.08
C VAL A 111 4.62 -16.76 -8.59
N HIS A 112 5.28 -15.72 -9.09
CA HIS A 112 6.11 -15.85 -10.27
C HIS A 112 7.37 -15.04 -9.98
N GLY A 113 8.38 -15.76 -9.48
CA GLY A 113 9.74 -15.25 -9.47
C GLY A 113 10.16 -15.05 -10.92
N ASP A 114 10.57 -13.82 -11.22
CA ASP A 114 11.16 -13.44 -12.49
C ASP A 114 12.52 -14.15 -12.63
N VAL A 115 12.50 -15.40 -13.10
CA VAL A 115 13.68 -16.05 -13.68
C VAL A 115 13.83 -15.51 -15.09
N ALA A 116 14.36 -14.28 -15.19
CA ALA A 116 14.89 -13.74 -16.43
C ALA A 116 16.41 -13.90 -16.40
N GLY A 117 16.88 -15.08 -16.82
CA GLY A 117 18.26 -15.25 -17.26
C GLY A 117 18.47 -14.43 -18.54
N SER A 118 19.32 -13.40 -18.46
CA SER A 118 19.79 -12.66 -19.63
C SER A 118 21.17 -12.07 -19.35
N SER A 119 22.18 -12.69 -19.97
CA SER A 119 23.54 -12.19 -20.21
C SER A 119 24.32 -11.64 -19.02
N ALA A 120 24.96 -12.55 -18.27
CA ALA A 120 26.25 -12.27 -17.65
C ALA A 120 27.29 -12.06 -18.76
N GLY A 121 27.37 -10.83 -19.28
CA GLY A 121 28.16 -10.53 -20.47
C GLY A 121 28.68 -9.10 -20.44
N ARG A 122 29.68 -8.88 -19.57
CA ARG A 122 30.55 -7.70 -19.48
C ARG A 122 29.80 -6.38 -19.17
N ASP A 123 30.37 -5.56 -18.29
CA ASP A 123 29.86 -4.22 -17.93
C ASP A 123 28.46 -4.15 -17.29
N ALA A 124 28.28 -4.81 -16.15
CA ALA A 124 27.20 -4.43 -15.22
C ALA A 124 27.52 -3.05 -14.61
N PRO A 125 26.74 -1.99 -14.88
CA PRO A 125 27.01 -0.65 -14.36
C PRO A 125 26.85 -0.61 -12.84
N LEU A 126 27.81 0.04 -12.17
CA LEU A 126 27.93 0.16 -10.71
C LEU A 126 26.65 0.68 -9.99
N TYR A 127 25.72 1.31 -10.71
CA TYR A 127 24.43 1.74 -10.16
C TYR A 127 23.56 0.57 -9.67
N MET A 128 23.75 -0.65 -10.16
CA MET A 128 23.03 -1.82 -9.68
C MET A 128 23.35 -2.14 -8.22
N TRP A 129 24.60 -1.93 -7.80
CA TRP A 129 25.00 -2.10 -6.39
C TRP A 129 24.33 -1.08 -5.48
N TYR A 130 24.22 0.18 -5.93
CA TYR A 130 23.55 1.21 -5.13
C TYR A 130 22.09 0.86 -4.82
N ARG A 131 21.36 0.28 -5.79
CA ARG A 131 19.97 -0.15 -5.58
C ARG A 131 19.83 -1.31 -4.59
N LEU A 132 20.82 -2.20 -4.51
CA LEU A 132 20.78 -3.35 -3.60
C LEU A 132 21.08 -2.98 -2.15
N PHE A 133 21.96 -2.00 -1.91
CA PHE A 133 22.43 -1.68 -0.57
C PHE A 133 21.78 -0.44 0.06
N PHE A 134 21.20 0.46 -0.75
CA PHE A 134 20.74 1.76 -0.26
C PHE A 134 19.26 2.07 -0.54
N SER A 135 18.46 1.12 -1.05
CA SER A 135 16.99 1.27 -1.03
C SER A 135 16.39 0.51 0.16
N PHE A 136 16.14 1.24 1.25
CA PHE A 136 15.37 0.81 2.42
C PHE A 136 14.54 1.99 2.93
#